data_AF-A0A961TAN7-F1
#
_entry.id   AF-A0A961TAN7-F1
#
_cell.length_a   1.000
_cell.length_b   1.000
_cell.length_c   1.000
_cell.angle_alpha   90.00
_cell.angle_beta   90.00
_cell.angle_gamma   90.00
#
_symmetry.space_group_name_H-M   'P 1'
#
loop_
_entity.id
_entity.type
_entity.pdbx_description
1 polymer ?
#
loop_
_entity_poly.entity_id
_entity_poly.type
_entity_poly.pdbx_seq_one_letter_code
_entity_poly.pdbx_strand_id
1 'polypeptide(L)'
;MDQAVMQAINEIADEFSLDAAALAAIVEVESGGRLFARVAGRDEPLIRFEGHYFYRLLPTAKRNRAVVAGLAHRLAGHVRNPSGQVARWKRLRKASEIDRPSALESTSWGVGQVMGAHWRWLDHASVDALVAEARSGASGQIRLMARFIAKAGLKSSLEQHDWAGFAQAYNGPGYRTNRYDSKIAAAFARHAGLARPSPGRHS
;
A
#
# COMPACT_ATOMS: atom_id res chain seq x y z
N MET A 1 0.29 -7.87 15.88
CA MET A 1 0.77 -8.30 14.55
C MET A 1 1.37 -9.68 14.73
N ASP A 2 1.24 -10.59 13.75
CA ASP A 2 1.85 -11.92 13.91
C ASP A 2 3.39 -11.86 13.83
N GLN A 3 4.05 -12.91 14.33
CA GLN A 3 5.51 -12.96 14.44
C GLN A 3 6.22 -12.93 13.09
N ALA A 4 5.65 -13.58 12.06
CA ALA A 4 6.25 -13.63 10.73
C ALA A 4 6.22 -12.25 10.05
N VAL A 5 5.14 -11.50 10.24
CA VAL A 5 5.02 -10.12 9.75
C VAL A 5 5.99 -9.19 10.47
N MET A 6 6.14 -9.32 11.79
CA MET A 6 7.14 -8.54 12.53
C MET A 6 8.58 -8.85 12.09
N GLN A 7 8.89 -10.12 11.82
CA GLN A 7 10.20 -10.49 11.27
C GLN A 7 10.43 -9.85 9.90
N ALA A 8 9.45 -9.93 8.99
CA ALA A 8 9.54 -9.28 7.69
C ALA A 8 9.69 -7.75 7.81
N ILE A 9 9.04 -7.11 8.80
CA ILE A 9 9.21 -5.69 9.07
C ILE A 9 10.65 -5.38 9.48
N ASN A 10 11.23 -6.14 10.40
CA ASN A 10 12.60 -5.89 10.87
C ASN A 10 13.61 -6.03 9.71
N GLU A 11 13.51 -7.11 8.93
CA GLU A 11 14.40 -7.35 7.79
C GLU A 11 14.32 -6.22 6.74
N ILE A 12 13.12 -5.74 6.43
CA ILE A 12 12.92 -4.63 5.48
C ILE A 12 13.31 -3.29 6.09
N ALA A 13 13.07 -3.09 7.39
CA ALA A 13 13.50 -1.88 8.09
C ALA A 13 15.03 -1.74 8.01
N ASP A 14 15.76 -2.82 8.25
CA ASP A 14 17.22 -2.83 8.13
C ASP A 14 17.67 -2.53 6.69
N GLU A 15 17.06 -3.19 5.69
CA GLU A 15 17.37 -2.98 4.26
C GLU A 15 17.22 -1.52 3.81
N PHE A 16 16.17 -0.84 4.26
CA PHE A 16 15.90 0.56 3.90
C PHE A 16 16.43 1.55 4.95
N SER A 17 17.08 1.05 6.00
CA SER A 17 17.53 1.82 7.16
C SER A 17 16.41 2.69 7.74
N LEU A 18 15.24 2.09 7.98
CA LEU A 18 14.07 2.69 8.61
C LEU A 18 13.96 2.23 10.06
N ASP A 19 13.28 3.01 10.90
CA ASP A 19 12.88 2.54 12.23
C ASP A 19 11.82 1.43 12.10
N ALA A 20 12.11 0.25 12.66
CA ALA A 20 11.23 -0.91 12.57
C ALA A 20 9.89 -0.70 13.29
N ALA A 21 9.86 0.02 14.41
CA ALA A 21 8.63 0.35 15.12
C ALA A 21 7.79 1.37 14.33
N ALA A 22 8.41 2.33 13.64
CA ALA A 22 7.73 3.26 12.75
C ALA A 22 7.15 2.52 11.53
N LEU A 23 7.92 1.61 10.92
CA LEU A 23 7.44 0.80 9.81
C LEU A 23 6.27 -0.09 10.24
N ALA A 24 6.36 -0.73 11.41
CA ALA A 24 5.27 -1.51 12.00
C ALA A 24 4.00 -0.68 12.25
N ALA A 25 4.17 0.56 12.74
CA ALA A 25 3.06 1.47 12.97
C ALA A 25 2.32 1.82 11.67
N ILE A 26 3.06 2.07 10.58
CA ILE A 26 2.47 2.37 9.27
C ILE A 26 1.75 1.12 8.72
N VAL A 27 2.38 -0.06 8.77
CA VAL A 27 1.72 -1.32 8.36
C VAL A 27 0.40 -1.49 9.09
N GLU A 28 0.37 -1.29 10.41
CA GLU A 28 -0.82 -1.46 11.22
C GLU A 28 -1.93 -0.46 10.82
N VAL A 29 -1.58 0.82 10.67
CA VAL A 29 -2.56 1.88 10.37
C VAL A 29 -3.13 1.74 8.96
N GLU A 30 -2.30 1.43 7.96
CA GLU A 30 -2.73 1.33 6.56
C GLU A 30 -3.54 0.06 6.28
N SER A 31 -3.16 -1.06 6.91
CA SER A 31 -3.77 -2.35 6.62
C SER A 31 -4.88 -2.76 7.60
N GLY A 32 -4.98 -2.08 8.76
CA GLY A 32 -5.79 -2.56 9.88
C GLY A 32 -5.35 -3.95 10.36
N GLY A 33 -4.07 -4.28 10.18
CA GLY A 33 -3.49 -5.59 10.47
C GLY A 33 -3.79 -6.69 9.44
N ARG A 34 -4.42 -6.37 8.31
CA ARG A 34 -4.80 -7.37 7.29
C ARG A 34 -3.92 -7.26 6.04
N LEU A 35 -3.03 -8.22 5.86
CA LEU A 35 -2.10 -8.26 4.70
C LEU A 35 -2.72 -8.88 3.46
N PHE A 36 -3.63 -9.83 3.65
CA PHE A 36 -4.17 -10.65 2.57
C PHE A 36 -5.69 -10.72 2.61
N ALA A 37 -6.27 -11.05 1.46
CA ALA A 37 -7.63 -11.54 1.36
C ALA A 37 -7.66 -12.84 0.57
N ARG A 38 -8.48 -13.80 1.02
CA ARG A 38 -8.74 -15.04 0.29
C ARG A 38 -9.62 -14.73 -0.92
N VAL A 39 -9.07 -14.92 -2.12
CA VAL A 39 -9.75 -14.68 -3.39
C VAL A 39 -9.52 -15.89 -4.30
N ALA A 40 -10.59 -16.54 -4.72
CA ALA A 40 -10.53 -17.74 -5.58
C ALA A 40 -9.55 -18.82 -5.05
N GLY A 41 -9.58 -19.08 -3.73
CA GLY A 41 -8.77 -20.12 -3.09
C GLY A 41 -7.34 -19.73 -2.74
N ARG A 42 -6.85 -18.56 -3.17
CA ARG A 42 -5.49 -18.07 -2.88
C ARG A 42 -5.48 -16.80 -2.05
N ASP A 43 -4.39 -16.56 -1.35
CA ASP A 43 -4.15 -15.30 -0.66
C ASP A 43 -3.66 -14.26 -1.68
N GLU A 44 -4.38 -13.14 -1.77
CA GLU A 44 -4.06 -12.02 -2.64
C GLU A 44 -3.82 -10.76 -1.81
N PRO A 45 -2.94 -9.83 -2.25
CA PRO A 45 -2.81 -8.54 -1.61
C PRO A 45 -4.14 -7.79 -1.62
N LEU A 46 -4.34 -6.95 -0.62
CA LEU A 46 -5.44 -6.00 -0.63
C LEU A 46 -5.25 -5.02 -1.80
N ILE A 47 -6.31 -4.78 -2.55
CA ILE A 47 -6.28 -3.82 -3.64
C ILE A 47 -7.33 -2.73 -3.49
N ARG A 48 -7.07 -1.60 -4.15
CA ARG A 48 -8.03 -0.53 -4.38
C ARG A 48 -7.86 0.00 -5.80
N PHE A 49 -8.93 -0.06 -6.59
CA PHE A 49 -8.91 0.34 -7.99
C PHE A 49 -9.36 1.79 -8.14
N GLU A 50 -8.58 2.62 -8.84
CA GLU A 50 -8.84 4.04 -9.07
C GLU A 50 -9.30 4.28 -10.51
N GLY A 51 -10.61 4.33 -10.73
CA GLY A 51 -11.18 4.46 -12.08
C GLY A 51 -10.82 5.76 -12.81
N HIS A 52 -10.36 6.79 -12.10
CA HIS A 52 -9.87 8.03 -12.71
C HIS A 52 -8.44 7.92 -13.25
N TYR A 53 -7.59 7.09 -12.63
CA TYR A 53 -6.33 6.68 -13.24
C TYR A 53 -6.61 5.87 -14.50
N PHE A 54 -7.56 4.92 -14.43
CA PHE A 54 -7.89 4.08 -15.58
C PHE A 54 -8.43 4.91 -16.74
N TYR A 55 -9.31 5.88 -16.46
CA TYR A 55 -9.77 6.85 -17.46
C TYR A 55 -8.59 7.57 -18.14
N ARG A 56 -7.62 8.07 -17.36
CA ARG A 56 -6.49 8.86 -17.84
C ARG A 56 -5.51 8.03 -18.68
N LEU A 57 -5.20 6.81 -18.25
CA LEU A 57 -4.20 5.94 -18.88
C LEU A 57 -4.70 5.28 -20.17
N LEU A 58 -6.01 5.12 -20.32
CA LEU A 58 -6.57 4.49 -21.51
C LEU A 58 -6.49 5.39 -22.77
N PRO A 59 -6.13 4.79 -23.92
CA PRO A 59 -6.36 5.40 -25.23
C PRO A 59 -7.86 5.65 -25.46
N THR A 60 -8.19 6.68 -26.25
CA THR A 60 -9.57 7.13 -26.50
C THR A 60 -10.53 5.99 -26.86
N ALA A 61 -10.13 5.09 -27.77
CA ALA A 61 -10.97 3.98 -28.22
C ALA A 61 -11.35 3.01 -27.07
N LYS A 62 -10.42 2.72 -26.16
CA LYS A 62 -10.65 1.83 -25.01
C LYS A 62 -11.37 2.55 -23.87
N ARG A 63 -11.16 3.85 -23.73
CA ARG A 63 -11.75 4.68 -22.67
C ARG A 63 -13.27 4.67 -22.72
N ASN A 64 -13.88 4.81 -23.90
CA ASN A 64 -15.34 4.78 -24.05
C ASN A 64 -15.93 3.45 -23.56
N ARG A 65 -15.31 2.33 -23.95
CA ARG A 65 -15.69 0.99 -23.46
C ARG A 65 -15.59 0.89 -21.93
N ALA A 66 -14.52 1.42 -21.33
CA ALA A 66 -14.35 1.41 -19.88
C ALA A 66 -15.36 2.30 -19.14
N VAL A 67 -15.72 3.46 -19.69
CA VAL A 67 -16.75 4.35 -19.13
C VAL A 67 -18.12 3.68 -19.17
N VAL A 68 -18.51 3.11 -20.31
CA VAL A 68 -19.79 2.38 -20.45
C VAL A 68 -19.85 1.17 -19.51
N ALA A 69 -18.73 0.49 -19.30
CA ALA A 69 -18.62 -0.62 -18.34
C ALA A 69 -18.61 -0.18 -16.86
N GLY A 70 -18.65 1.12 -16.56
CA GLY A 70 -18.58 1.66 -15.20
C GLY A 70 -17.22 1.48 -14.52
N LEU A 71 -16.15 1.32 -15.31
CA LEU A 71 -14.79 1.08 -14.85
C LEU A 71 -13.90 2.34 -14.91
N ALA A 72 -14.30 3.36 -15.66
CA ALA A 72 -13.54 4.58 -15.82
C ALA A 72 -14.42 5.81 -15.64
N HIS A 73 -13.88 6.85 -15.00
CA HIS A 73 -14.54 8.15 -14.89
C HIS A 73 -13.49 9.25 -14.71
N ARG A 74 -13.69 10.45 -15.29
CA ARG A 74 -12.71 11.53 -15.21
C ARG A 74 -12.47 12.02 -13.78
N LEU A 75 -13.52 12.10 -12.99
CA LEU A 75 -13.49 12.57 -11.59
C LEU A 75 -13.15 11.42 -10.63
N ALA A 76 -12.24 11.67 -9.70
CA ALA A 76 -11.89 10.73 -8.63
C ALA A 76 -13.10 10.41 -7.74
N GLY A 77 -13.15 9.19 -7.19
CA GLY A 77 -14.23 8.74 -6.30
C GLY A 77 -15.55 8.33 -6.98
N HIS A 78 -15.78 8.69 -8.24
CA HIS A 78 -17.01 8.30 -8.96
C HIS A 78 -17.10 6.79 -9.23
N VAL A 79 -15.97 6.15 -9.53
CA VAL A 79 -15.91 4.69 -9.61
C VAL A 79 -15.73 4.13 -8.19
N ARG A 80 -16.86 3.91 -7.50
CA ARG A 80 -16.87 3.45 -6.10
C ARG A 80 -16.33 2.03 -5.96
N ASN A 81 -15.32 1.82 -5.12
CA ASN A 81 -14.80 0.48 -4.81
C ASN A 81 -15.85 -0.36 -4.05
N PRO A 82 -16.05 -1.64 -4.38
CA PRO A 82 -16.87 -2.54 -3.58
C PRO A 82 -16.29 -2.70 -2.17
N SER A 83 -17.15 -3.05 -1.22
CA SER A 83 -16.76 -3.27 0.18
C SER A 83 -15.75 -4.43 0.33
N GLY A 84 -15.93 -5.53 -0.42
CA GLY A 84 -15.11 -6.75 -0.30
C GLY A 84 -14.00 -6.89 -1.34
N GLN A 85 -12.88 -7.50 -0.94
CA GLN A 85 -11.71 -7.74 -1.79
C GLN A 85 -12.00 -8.67 -2.97
N VAL A 86 -12.81 -9.73 -2.80
CA VAL A 86 -13.24 -10.61 -3.91
C VAL A 86 -13.88 -9.80 -5.05
N ALA A 87 -14.74 -8.85 -4.72
CA ALA A 87 -15.41 -7.99 -5.69
C ALA A 87 -14.45 -6.95 -6.31
N ARG A 88 -13.49 -6.41 -5.53
CA ARG A 88 -12.43 -5.54 -6.06
C ARG A 88 -11.55 -6.28 -7.06
N TRP A 89 -11.15 -7.51 -6.76
CA TRP A 89 -10.39 -8.37 -7.66
C TRP A 89 -11.18 -8.77 -8.90
N LYS A 90 -12.49 -9.00 -8.78
CA LYS A 90 -13.37 -9.19 -9.95
C LYS A 90 -13.40 -7.93 -10.83
N ARG A 91 -13.41 -6.73 -10.25
CA ARG A 91 -13.32 -5.48 -11.00
C ARG A 91 -11.99 -5.34 -11.72
N LEU A 92 -10.87 -5.58 -11.03
CA LEU A 92 -9.56 -5.52 -11.64
C LEU A 92 -9.45 -6.46 -12.84
N ARG A 93 -10.01 -7.68 -12.74
CA ARG A 93 -10.09 -8.62 -13.88
C ARG A 93 -10.85 -8.02 -15.06
N LYS A 94 -12.05 -7.46 -14.84
CA LYS A 94 -12.83 -6.77 -15.89
C LYS A 94 -12.08 -5.60 -16.53
N ALA A 95 -11.37 -4.80 -15.73
CA ALA A 95 -10.54 -3.72 -16.27
C ALA A 95 -9.35 -4.27 -17.09
N SER A 96 -8.75 -5.37 -16.63
CA SER A 96 -7.64 -6.03 -17.33
C SER A 96 -8.04 -6.64 -18.68
N GLU A 97 -9.31 -7.02 -18.86
CA GLU A 97 -9.87 -7.45 -20.14
C GLU A 97 -9.94 -6.32 -21.18
N ILE A 98 -9.91 -5.04 -20.74
CA ILE A 98 -9.89 -3.87 -21.62
C ILE A 98 -8.44 -3.45 -21.91
N ASP A 99 -7.66 -3.26 -20.84
CA ASP A 99 -6.25 -2.92 -20.93
C ASP A 99 -5.54 -3.33 -19.64
N ARG A 100 -4.78 -4.43 -19.71
CA ARG A 100 -4.12 -5.01 -18.54
C ARG A 100 -3.10 -4.07 -17.89
N PRO A 101 -2.10 -3.50 -18.61
CA PRO A 101 -1.13 -2.60 -17.99
C PRO A 101 -1.81 -1.41 -17.30
N SER A 102 -2.73 -0.73 -17.99
CA SER A 102 -3.45 0.42 -17.42
C SER A 102 -4.27 0.04 -16.19
N ALA A 103 -4.89 -1.14 -16.18
CA ALA A 103 -5.68 -1.61 -15.05
C ALA A 103 -4.82 -1.87 -13.81
N LEU A 104 -3.63 -2.46 -13.99
CA LEU A 104 -2.69 -2.69 -12.90
C LEU A 104 -2.09 -1.37 -12.38
N GLU A 105 -1.77 -0.45 -13.29
CA GLU A 105 -1.26 0.88 -12.95
C GLU A 105 -2.30 1.71 -12.18
N SER A 106 -3.58 1.50 -12.49
CA SER A 106 -4.72 2.16 -11.83
C SER A 106 -5.12 1.50 -10.50
N THR A 107 -4.28 0.63 -9.95
CA THR A 107 -4.58 -0.12 -8.73
C THR A 107 -3.54 0.16 -7.67
N SER A 108 -3.97 0.45 -6.45
CA SER A 108 -3.13 0.43 -5.24
C SER A 108 -2.99 -1.00 -4.72
N TRP A 109 -1.78 -1.36 -4.30
CA TRP A 109 -1.37 -2.73 -3.98
C TRP A 109 -0.88 -2.89 -2.54
N GLY A 110 -1.37 -3.94 -1.88
CA GLY A 110 -0.84 -4.45 -0.61
C GLY A 110 -1.05 -3.53 0.60
N VAL A 111 -0.36 -3.82 1.70
CA VAL A 111 -0.49 -3.09 2.97
C VAL A 111 -0.25 -1.60 2.84
N GLY A 112 0.75 -1.18 2.05
CA GLY A 112 1.06 0.23 1.86
C GLY A 112 0.12 0.94 0.88
N GLN A 113 -0.81 0.22 0.23
CA GLN A 113 -1.67 0.76 -0.82
C GLN A 113 -0.90 1.53 -1.92
N VAL A 114 0.29 1.05 -2.27
CA VAL A 114 1.18 1.69 -3.25
C VAL A 114 0.57 1.60 -4.65
N MET A 115 0.41 2.76 -5.31
CA MET A 115 -0.20 2.84 -6.63
C MET A 115 0.68 2.18 -7.71
N GLY A 116 0.10 1.30 -8.52
CA GLY A 116 0.81 0.57 -9.56
C GLY A 116 1.44 1.48 -10.61
N ALA A 117 0.85 2.66 -10.88
CA ALA A 117 1.39 3.66 -11.80
C ALA A 117 2.81 4.15 -11.42
N HIS A 118 3.23 3.94 -10.17
CA HIS A 118 4.57 4.30 -9.70
C HIS A 118 5.65 3.27 -10.00
N TRP A 119 5.34 2.15 -10.67
CA TRP A 119 6.30 1.07 -10.93
C TRP A 119 7.65 1.56 -11.45
N ARG A 120 7.65 2.50 -12.42
CA ARG A 120 8.89 3.02 -13.01
C ARG A 120 9.69 3.89 -12.04
N TRP A 121 9.01 4.72 -11.25
CA TRP A 121 9.64 5.59 -10.24
C TRP A 121 10.18 4.78 -9.05
N LEU A 122 9.58 3.60 -8.81
CA LEU A 122 10.04 2.61 -7.84
C LEU A 122 11.10 1.65 -8.42
N ASP A 123 11.64 1.92 -9.61
CA ASP A 123 12.64 1.11 -10.30
C ASP A 123 12.23 -0.34 -10.61
N HIS A 124 10.92 -0.62 -10.71
CA HIS A 124 10.46 -1.89 -11.26
C HIS A 124 10.63 -1.90 -12.79
N ALA A 125 10.87 -3.08 -13.37
CA ALA A 125 10.98 -3.22 -14.82
C ALA A 125 9.65 -3.05 -15.56
N SER A 126 8.52 -3.30 -14.87
CA SER A 126 7.16 -3.17 -15.39
C SER A 126 6.16 -3.12 -14.24
N VAL A 127 4.90 -2.78 -14.55
CA VAL A 127 3.82 -2.90 -13.58
C VAL A 127 3.58 -4.35 -13.13
N ASP A 128 3.79 -5.33 -14.01
CA ASP A 128 3.69 -6.75 -13.64
C ASP A 128 4.77 -7.15 -12.62
N ALA A 129 5.98 -6.58 -12.69
CA ALA A 129 7.03 -6.80 -11.71
C ALA A 129 6.66 -6.23 -10.32
N LEU A 130 6.07 -5.04 -10.27
CA LEU A 130 5.53 -4.47 -9.02
C LEU A 130 4.42 -5.37 -8.44
N VAL A 131 3.53 -5.87 -9.29
CA VAL A 131 2.44 -6.77 -8.88
C VAL A 131 2.97 -8.11 -8.39
N ALA A 132 4.03 -8.62 -9.01
CA ALA A 132 4.70 -9.85 -8.57
C ALA A 132 5.31 -9.67 -7.17
N GLU A 133 5.96 -8.53 -6.90
CA GLU A 133 6.46 -8.20 -5.55
C GLU A 133 5.32 -8.09 -4.54
N ALA A 134 4.24 -7.37 -4.86
CA ALA A 134 3.08 -7.27 -3.97
C ALA A 134 2.43 -8.65 -3.67
N ARG A 135 2.57 -9.61 -4.59
CA ARG A 135 2.06 -10.99 -4.45
C ARG A 135 3.06 -11.96 -3.81
N SER A 136 4.32 -11.57 -3.61
CA SER A 136 5.35 -12.46 -3.07
C SER A 136 5.22 -12.72 -1.57
N GLY A 137 4.18 -12.17 -0.92
CA GLY A 137 3.88 -12.37 0.49
C GLY A 137 4.01 -11.08 1.30
N ALA A 138 4.11 -11.23 2.63
CA ALA A 138 4.16 -10.10 3.55
C ALA A 138 5.38 -9.23 3.27
N SER A 139 6.55 -9.84 3.15
CA SER A 139 7.82 -9.15 2.88
C SER A 139 7.76 -8.34 1.59
N GLY A 140 7.13 -8.85 0.52
CA GLY A 140 6.98 -8.11 -0.74
C GLY A 140 6.09 -6.88 -0.61
N GLN A 141 4.96 -7.00 0.10
CA GLN A 141 4.09 -5.84 0.34
C GLN A 141 4.75 -4.77 1.24
N ILE A 142 5.50 -5.20 2.26
CA ILE A 142 6.23 -4.30 3.18
C ILE A 142 7.39 -3.63 2.46
N ARG A 143 8.15 -4.39 1.65
CA ARG A 143 9.24 -3.87 0.81
C ARG A 143 8.75 -2.83 -0.19
N LEU A 144 7.62 -3.08 -0.84
CA LEU A 144 7.01 -2.12 -1.76
C LEU A 144 6.68 -0.79 -1.04
N MET A 145 6.15 -0.87 0.18
CA MET A 145 5.85 0.30 1.02
C MET A 145 7.13 1.02 1.48
N ALA A 146 8.13 0.30 1.99
CA ALA A 146 9.40 0.87 2.43
C ALA A 146 10.14 1.57 1.28
N ARG A 147 10.13 0.96 0.09
CA ARG A 147 10.68 1.55 -1.14
C ARG A 147 9.98 2.85 -1.51
N PHE A 148 8.64 2.90 -1.41
CA PHE A 148 7.90 4.14 -1.63
C PHE A 148 8.31 5.22 -0.61
N ILE A 149 8.38 4.88 0.68
CA ILE A 149 8.81 5.80 1.76
C ILE A 149 10.19 6.39 1.45
N ALA A 150 11.15 5.53 1.07
CA ALA A 150 12.50 5.94 0.73
C ALA A 150 12.53 6.86 -0.50
N LYS A 151 11.87 6.47 -1.61
CA LYS A 151 11.84 7.25 -2.86
C LYS A 151 11.11 8.59 -2.71
N ALA A 152 10.09 8.66 -1.86
CA ALA A 152 9.35 9.89 -1.56
C ALA A 152 10.10 10.82 -0.57
N GLY A 153 11.26 10.41 -0.06
CA GLY A 153 12.03 11.21 0.91
C GLY A 153 11.35 11.30 2.29
N LEU A 154 10.48 10.35 2.63
CA LEU A 154 9.68 10.38 3.86
C LEU A 154 10.40 9.81 5.08
N LYS A 155 11.61 9.27 4.88
CA LYS A 155 12.45 8.72 5.95
C LYS A 155 12.71 9.74 7.05
N SER A 156 13.03 10.99 6.70
CA SER A 156 13.30 12.04 7.68
C SER A 156 12.09 12.37 8.55
N SER A 157 10.87 12.32 8.00
CA SER A 157 9.65 12.50 8.79
C SER A 157 9.46 11.36 9.78
N LEU A 158 9.82 10.12 9.42
CA LEU A 158 9.78 8.99 10.35
C LEU A 158 10.83 9.13 11.46
N GLU A 159 12.07 9.49 11.13
CA GLU A 159 13.15 9.69 12.10
C GLU A 159 12.87 10.82 13.10
N GLN A 160 12.24 11.89 12.63
CA GLN A 160 11.85 13.04 13.47
C GLN A 160 10.51 12.83 14.18
N HIS A 161 9.85 11.69 13.97
CA HIS A 161 8.50 11.42 14.43
C HIS A 161 7.49 12.50 14.01
N ASP A 162 7.71 13.14 12.86
CA ASP A 162 6.77 14.08 12.23
C ASP A 162 5.64 13.30 11.55
N TRP A 163 4.75 12.75 12.36
CA TRP A 163 3.61 11.95 11.90
C TRP A 163 2.62 12.76 11.07
N ALA A 164 2.54 14.07 11.33
CA ALA A 164 1.67 14.96 10.58
C ALA A 164 2.21 15.20 9.16
N GLY A 165 3.50 15.55 9.04
CA GLY A 165 4.16 15.70 7.74
C GLY A 165 4.20 14.39 6.96
N PHE A 166 4.51 13.27 7.63
CA PHE A 166 4.46 11.95 7.01
C PHE A 166 3.07 11.64 6.45
N ALA A 167 2.03 11.74 7.28
CA ALA A 167 0.66 11.41 6.87
C ALA A 167 0.14 12.36 5.78
N GLN A 168 0.52 13.64 5.81
CA GLN A 168 0.17 14.58 4.76
C GLN A 168 0.76 14.17 3.41
N ALA A 169 2.04 13.79 3.38
CA ALA A 169 2.73 13.42 2.16
C ALA A 169 2.31 12.02 1.66
N TYR A 170 2.08 11.07 2.56
CA TYR A 170 1.73 9.70 2.23
C TYR A 170 0.23 9.52 1.90
N ASN A 171 -0.68 10.07 2.71
CA ASN A 171 -2.13 9.91 2.56
C ASN A 171 -2.82 11.08 1.86
N GLY A 172 -2.13 12.22 1.69
CA GLY A 172 -2.65 13.42 1.05
C GLY A 172 -3.43 14.36 1.98
N PRO A 173 -4.08 15.41 1.44
CA PRO A 173 -4.65 16.52 2.23
C PRO A 173 -5.77 16.09 3.18
N GLY A 174 -6.43 14.96 2.92
CA GLY A 174 -7.47 14.40 3.79
C GLY A 174 -6.94 13.68 5.03
N TYR A 175 -5.64 13.70 5.32
CA TYR A 175 -5.05 12.87 6.36
C TYR A 175 -5.59 13.19 7.77
N ARG A 176 -5.78 14.49 8.09
CA ARG A 176 -6.29 14.95 9.39
C ARG A 176 -7.72 14.50 9.67
N THR A 177 -8.59 14.60 8.67
CA THR A 177 -9.99 14.12 8.76
C THR A 177 -10.03 12.63 9.11
N ASN A 178 -9.09 11.85 8.60
CA ASN A 178 -8.98 10.41 8.86
C ASN A 178 -8.09 10.07 10.06
N ARG A 179 -7.53 11.09 10.73
CA ARG A 179 -6.65 10.99 11.91
C ARG A 179 -5.42 10.10 11.69
N TYR A 180 -4.86 10.07 10.48
CA TYR A 180 -3.71 9.21 10.18
C TYR A 180 -2.52 9.52 11.08
N ASP A 181 -2.19 10.81 11.25
CA ASP A 181 -1.17 11.30 12.16
C ASP A 181 -1.30 10.76 13.59
N SER A 182 -2.47 10.93 14.20
CA SER A 182 -2.73 10.48 15.58
C SER A 182 -2.69 8.95 15.70
N LYS A 183 -3.18 8.24 14.66
CA LYS A 183 -3.18 6.77 14.64
C LYS A 183 -1.76 6.22 14.52
N ILE A 184 -0.94 6.81 13.65
CA ILE A 184 0.48 6.43 13.47
C ILE A 184 1.24 6.69 14.76
N ALA A 185 1.09 7.87 15.37
CA ALA A 185 1.73 8.20 16.65
C ALA A 185 1.40 7.18 17.75
N ALA A 186 0.10 6.84 17.89
CA ALA A 186 -0.35 5.87 18.88
C ALA A 186 0.16 4.45 18.59
N ALA A 187 0.20 4.04 17.31
CA ALA A 187 0.73 2.74 16.91
C ALA A 187 2.23 2.65 17.15
N PHE A 188 2.98 3.70 16.81
CA PHE A 188 4.41 3.79 17.06
C PHE A 188 4.73 3.63 18.55
N ALA A 189 4.03 4.35 19.43
CA ALA A 189 4.25 4.23 20.88
C ALA A 189 4.08 2.78 21.39
N ARG A 190 3.13 2.02 20.82
CA ARG A 190 2.96 0.60 21.15
C ARG A 190 4.14 -0.23 20.65
N HIS A 191 4.55 -0.08 19.39
CA HIS A 191 5.64 -0.87 18.81
C HIS A 191 7.02 -0.53 19.39
N ALA A 192 7.29 0.74 19.67
CA ALA A 192 8.52 1.19 20.30
C ALA A 192 8.65 0.69 21.76
N GLY A 193 7.53 0.56 22.48
CA GLY A 193 7.48 -0.05 23.82
C GLY A 193 7.59 -1.58 23.81
N LEU A 194 7.30 -2.23 22.68
CA LEU A 194 7.45 -3.68 22.48
C LEU A 194 8.86 -4.08 22.01
N ALA A 195 9.73 -3.11 21.66
CA ALA A 195 11.08 -3.35 21.14
C ALA A 195 12.20 -3.40 22.21
N ARG A 196 11.89 -3.70 23.48
CA ARG A 196 12.94 -3.97 24.51
C ARG A 196 13.11 -5.48 24.76
N PRO A 197 14.25 -6.09 24.39
CA PRO A 197 14.77 -7.24 25.12
C PRO A 197 15.38 -6.77 26.46
N SER A 198 15.15 -7.55 27.52
CA SER A 198 15.54 -7.30 28.92
C SER A 198 17.04 -7.01 29.13
N PRO A 199 17.44 -6.25 30.18
CA PRO A 199 18.72 -6.50 30.82
C PRO A 199 18.58 -7.84 31.56
N GLY A 200 19.21 -8.88 31.02
CA GLY A 200 19.43 -10.13 31.75
C GLY A 200 20.10 -9.82 33.08
N ARG A 201 19.49 -10.23 34.18
CA ARG A 201 20.15 -10.27 35.48
C ARG A 201 21.14 -11.43 35.42
N HIS A 202 22.42 -11.11 35.34
CA HIS A 202 23.45 -12.03 35.76
C HIS A 202 23.36 -12.16 37.28
N SER A 203 23.11 -13.38 37.73
CA SER A 203 23.27 -13.83 39.12
C SER A 203 24.73 -13.82 39.54
#